data_AF-A0A2E4ACT5-F1
#
_entry.id   AF-A0A2E4ACT5-F1
#
_cell.length_a   1.000
_cell.length_b   1.000
_cell.length_c   1.000
_cell.angle_alpha   90.00
_cell.angle_beta   90.00
_cell.angle_gamma   90.00
#
_symmetry.space_group_name_H-M   'P 1'
#
loop_
_entity.id
_entity.type
_entity.pdbx_description
1 polymer ?
#
loop_
_entity_poly.entity_id
_entity_poly.type
_entity_poly.pdbx_seq_one_letter_code
_entity_poly.pdbx_strand_id
1 'polypeptide(L)'
;MDSTKLRKIRDLLSNLIFIEQSNQIMLKKLILFCLIFISSLQIDSLQADDKTPKKSGSPIEKRIENFFDSLKQGKTNLAFTVLLENSPIAKDKENISKLVTETDQTLKKYGKIKEYEKIKTDSIGSRNVRFTYFSYSDNFPLKWEIYCYSGKSGWQILDFNLNNNFYHLFDSPKK
;
A
#
# COMPACT_ATOMS: atom_id res chain seq x y z
N MET A 1 -20.93 74.49 -31.56
CA MET A 1 -20.54 73.46 -30.57
C MET A 1 -19.03 73.48 -30.46
N ASP A 2 -18.50 73.82 -29.28
CA ASP A 2 -17.08 74.17 -29.07
C ASP A 2 -16.16 72.95 -29.23
N SER A 3 -15.24 73.01 -30.21
CA SER A 3 -14.27 71.96 -30.52
C SER A 3 -13.40 71.56 -29.32
N THR A 4 -13.22 72.47 -28.37
CA THR A 4 -12.45 72.26 -27.13
C THR A 4 -13.18 71.32 -26.18
N LYS A 5 -14.50 71.45 -26.07
CA LYS A 5 -15.34 70.55 -25.24
C LYS A 5 -15.38 69.13 -25.81
N LEU A 6 -15.48 69.00 -27.13
CA LEU A 6 -15.46 67.71 -27.81
C LEU A 6 -14.11 67.00 -27.63
N ARG A 7 -12.99 67.74 -27.70
CA ARG A 7 -11.66 67.20 -27.41
C ARG A 7 -11.55 66.69 -25.98
N LYS A 8 -12.03 67.46 -25.00
CA LYS A 8 -12.00 67.08 -23.57
C LYS A 8 -12.86 65.84 -23.27
N ILE A 9 -14.03 65.71 -23.90
CA ILE A 9 -14.89 64.52 -23.75
C ILE A 9 -14.21 63.29 -24.36
N ARG A 10 -13.61 63.41 -25.54
CA ARG A 10 -12.86 62.32 -26.18
C ARG A 10 -11.69 61.85 -25.29
N ASP A 11 -10.95 62.80 -24.72
CA ASP A 11 -9.81 62.48 -23.87
C ASP A 11 -10.26 61.78 -22.57
N LEU A 12 -11.39 62.21 -21.97
CA LEU A 12 -11.99 61.53 -20.81
C LEU A 12 -12.46 60.10 -21.14
N LEU A 13 -13.11 59.89 -22.30
CA LEU A 13 -13.54 58.57 -22.73
C LEU A 13 -12.34 57.65 -23.00
N SER A 14 -11.25 58.17 -23.58
CA SER A 14 -10.02 57.40 -23.80
C SER A 14 -9.36 56.97 -22.49
N ASN A 15 -9.34 57.85 -21.47
CA ASN A 15 -8.82 57.51 -20.15
C ASN A 15 -9.70 56.47 -19.44
N LEU A 16 -11.02 56.56 -19.58
CA LEU A 16 -11.95 55.59 -18.98
C LEU A 16 -11.76 54.18 -19.58
N ILE A 17 -11.66 54.10 -20.91
CA ILE A 17 -11.41 52.83 -21.63
C ILE A 17 -10.05 52.25 -21.24
N PHE A 18 -9.01 53.08 -21.10
CA PHE A 18 -7.68 52.64 -20.68
C PHE A 18 -7.68 52.06 -19.25
N ILE A 19 -8.40 52.69 -18.32
CA ILE A 19 -8.54 52.20 -16.94
C ILE A 19 -9.28 50.85 -16.91
N GLU A 20 -10.35 50.70 -17.69
CA GLU A 20 -11.11 49.46 -17.77
C GLU A 20 -10.28 48.31 -18.37
N GLN A 21 -9.51 48.58 -19.43
CA GLN A 21 -8.58 47.61 -20.00
C GLN A 21 -7.45 47.23 -19.03
N SER A 22 -6.88 48.20 -18.33
CA SER A 22 -5.86 47.96 -17.29
C SER A 22 -6.41 47.05 -16.19
N ASN A 23 -7.63 47.30 -15.71
CA ASN A 23 -8.27 46.47 -14.69
C ASN A 23 -8.55 45.04 -15.18
N GLN A 24 -8.99 44.87 -16.42
CA GLN A 24 -9.19 43.55 -17.02
C GLN A 24 -7.87 42.77 -17.16
N ILE A 25 -6.77 43.45 -17.52
CA ILE A 25 -5.43 42.84 -17.59
C ILE A 25 -4.95 42.44 -16.19
N MET A 26 -5.14 43.29 -15.20
CA MET A 26 -4.77 43.02 -13.80
C MET A 26 -5.59 41.86 -13.22
N LEU A 27 -6.89 41.80 -13.51
CA LEU A 27 -7.77 40.70 -13.10
C LEU A 27 -7.36 39.37 -13.75
N LYS A 28 -7.02 39.37 -15.05
CA LYS A 28 -6.51 38.17 -15.73
C LYS A 28 -5.16 37.70 -15.17
N LYS A 29 -4.25 38.63 -14.84
CA LYS A 29 -2.97 38.30 -14.19
C LYS A 29 -3.18 37.75 -12.79
N LEU A 30 -4.15 38.28 -12.03
CA LEU A 30 -4.50 37.78 -10.71
C LEU A 30 -5.09 36.36 -10.79
N ILE A 31 -5.98 36.10 -11.74
CA ILE A 31 -6.54 34.76 -11.98
C ILE A 31 -5.45 33.78 -12.41
N LEU A 32 -4.54 34.19 -13.30
CA LEU A 32 -3.41 33.35 -13.74
C LEU A 32 -2.46 33.04 -12.57
N PHE A 33 -2.19 34.02 -11.70
CA PHE A 33 -1.39 33.81 -10.49
C PHE A 33 -2.05 32.83 -9.53
N CYS A 34 -3.38 32.94 -9.31
CA CYS A 34 -4.14 31.98 -8.50
C CYS A 34 -4.09 30.56 -9.09
N LEU A 35 -4.19 30.40 -10.42
CA LEU A 35 -4.11 29.09 -11.06
C LEU A 35 -2.72 28.45 -10.89
N ILE A 36 -1.65 29.23 -10.96
CA ILE A 36 -0.28 28.74 -10.70
C ILE A 36 -0.12 28.37 -9.23
N PHE A 37 -0.63 29.18 -8.29
CA PHE A 37 -0.50 28.94 -6.86
C PHE A 37 -1.26 27.69 -6.37
N ILE A 38 -2.40 27.38 -6.99
CA ILE A 38 -3.17 26.15 -6.72
C ILE A 38 -2.41 24.90 -7.21
N SER A 39 -1.66 25.00 -8.31
CA SER A 39 -0.85 23.87 -8.82
C SER A 39 0.38 23.55 -7.97
N SER A 40 0.86 24.51 -7.16
CA SER A 40 2.01 24.33 -6.26
C SER A 40 1.66 23.84 -4.85
N LEU A 41 0.37 23.57 -4.54
CA LEU A 41 -0.08 23.07 -3.23
C LEU A 41 -0.09 21.53 -3.11
N GLN A 42 0.70 20.84 -3.93
CA GLN A 42 0.92 19.39 -3.80
C GLN A 42 2.41 19.05 -3.77
N ILE A 43 3.13 19.51 -2.75
CA ILE A 43 4.40 18.88 -2.36
C ILE A 43 4.45 18.83 -0.83
N ASP A 44 3.62 17.98 -0.24
CA ASP A 44 3.82 17.48 1.11
C ASP A 44 3.76 15.96 1.06
N SER A 45 4.94 15.37 0.81
CA SER A 45 5.42 14.05 1.27
C SER A 45 6.37 13.40 0.24
N LEU A 46 7.53 14.03 0.00
CA LEU A 46 8.74 13.24 -0.27
C LEU A 46 9.28 12.76 1.08
N GLN A 47 8.50 11.91 1.75
CA GLN A 47 9.12 10.92 2.63
C GLN A 47 9.63 9.83 1.70
N ALA A 48 10.96 9.73 1.60
CA ALA A 48 11.61 8.54 1.08
C ALA A 48 11.32 7.38 2.06
N ASP A 49 10.10 6.85 1.99
CA ASP A 49 9.80 5.51 2.48
C ASP A 49 10.23 4.59 1.34
N ASP A 50 11.30 3.84 1.54
CA ASP A 50 11.77 2.76 0.66
C ASP A 50 10.72 1.65 0.66
N LYS A 51 9.59 1.91 0.00
CA LYS A 51 8.55 0.94 -0.29
C LYS A 51 8.47 0.82 -1.78
N THR A 52 9.24 -0.13 -2.29
CA THR A 52 8.96 -0.77 -3.58
C THR A 52 7.44 -0.86 -3.78
N PRO A 53 6.90 -0.40 -4.92
CA PRO A 53 5.46 -0.37 -5.13
C PRO A 53 4.92 -1.80 -4.99
N LYS A 54 4.07 -2.04 -3.97
CA LYS A 54 3.28 -3.27 -3.86
C LYS A 54 2.43 -3.38 -5.11
N LYS A 55 2.94 -4.11 -6.11
CA LYS A 55 2.20 -4.53 -7.30
C LYS A 55 0.90 -5.16 -6.80
N SER A 56 -0.24 -4.61 -7.20
CA SER A 56 -1.58 -5.11 -6.83
C SER A 56 -1.64 -6.64 -6.96
N GLY A 57 -1.53 -7.33 -5.82
CA GLY A 57 -1.48 -8.79 -5.75
C GLY A 57 -2.84 -9.45 -6.02
N SER A 58 -2.81 -10.76 -6.26
CA SER A 58 -4.03 -11.58 -6.38
C SER A 58 -4.90 -11.51 -5.11
N PRO A 59 -6.19 -11.90 -5.14
CA PRO A 59 -7.04 -11.87 -3.95
C PRO A 59 -6.47 -12.66 -2.76
N ILE A 60 -5.82 -13.79 -3.02
CA ILE A 60 -5.17 -14.59 -1.97
C ILE A 60 -3.93 -13.91 -1.41
N GLU A 61 -3.18 -13.21 -2.27
CA GLU A 61 -2.02 -12.43 -1.85
C GLU A 61 -2.43 -11.28 -0.92
N LYS A 62 -3.49 -10.54 -1.27
CA LYS A 62 -4.05 -9.51 -0.39
C LYS A 62 -4.49 -10.08 0.98
N ARG A 63 -5.07 -11.29 0.99
CA ARG A 63 -5.42 -11.97 2.25
C ARG A 63 -4.18 -12.29 3.09
N ILE A 64 -3.09 -12.71 2.46
CA ILE A 64 -1.80 -12.97 3.12
C ILE A 64 -1.18 -11.67 3.65
N GLU A 65 -1.25 -10.57 2.89
CA GLU A 65 -0.77 -9.27 3.35
C GLU A 65 -1.54 -8.77 4.58
N ASN A 66 -2.87 -8.88 4.55
CA ASN A 66 -3.73 -8.56 5.69
C ASN A 66 -3.42 -9.42 6.93
N PHE A 67 -3.00 -10.67 6.72
CA PHE A 67 -2.52 -11.54 7.79
C PHE A 67 -1.27 -10.94 8.46
N PHE A 68 -0.25 -10.55 7.68
CA PHE A 68 0.94 -9.91 8.25
C PHE A 68 0.63 -8.56 8.91
N ASP A 69 -0.26 -7.75 8.34
CA ASP A 69 -0.70 -6.49 8.96
C ASP A 69 -1.42 -6.72 10.30
N SER A 70 -2.14 -7.84 10.43
CA SER A 70 -2.77 -8.24 11.69
C SER A 70 -1.75 -8.74 12.72
N LEU A 71 -0.72 -9.47 12.29
CA LEU A 71 0.39 -9.87 13.15
C LEU A 71 1.19 -8.66 13.65
N LYS A 72 1.44 -7.65 12.79
CA LYS A 72 2.03 -6.35 13.18
C LYS A 72 1.21 -5.65 14.27
N GLN A 73 -0.08 -5.91 14.36
CA GLN A 73 -0.96 -5.35 15.40
C GLN A 73 -1.06 -6.23 16.66
N GLY A 74 -0.37 -7.37 16.72
CA GLY A 74 -0.49 -8.32 17.83
C GLY A 74 -1.82 -9.09 17.85
N LYS A 75 -2.54 -9.12 16.71
CA LYS A 75 -3.87 -9.75 16.59
C LYS A 75 -3.76 -11.15 15.98
N THR A 76 -2.96 -12.03 16.57
CA THR A 76 -2.60 -13.34 15.99
C THR A 76 -3.82 -14.23 15.74
N ASN A 77 -4.73 -14.35 16.71
CA ASN A 77 -5.94 -15.17 16.55
C ASN A 77 -6.82 -14.69 15.39
N LEU A 78 -7.05 -13.37 15.30
CA LEU A 78 -7.80 -12.76 14.20
C LEU A 78 -7.09 -12.98 12.86
N ALA A 79 -5.77 -12.85 12.83
CA ALA A 79 -4.96 -13.06 11.64
C ALA A 79 -5.19 -14.47 11.07
N PHE A 80 -5.08 -15.52 11.90
CA PHE A 80 -5.34 -16.89 11.46
C PHE A 80 -6.81 -17.14 11.08
N THR A 81 -7.75 -16.55 11.81
CA THR A 81 -9.18 -16.68 11.49
C THR A 81 -9.50 -16.16 10.08
N VAL A 82 -8.96 -14.99 9.72
CA VAL A 82 -9.15 -14.38 8.39
C VAL A 82 -8.35 -15.12 7.30
N LEU A 83 -7.10 -15.48 7.60
CA LEU A 83 -6.23 -16.18 6.64
C LEU A 83 -6.83 -17.53 6.22
N LEU A 84 -7.36 -18.28 7.19
CA LEU A 84 -7.86 -19.63 7.01
C LEU A 84 -9.35 -19.69 6.66
N GLU A 85 -9.96 -18.56 6.31
CA GLU A 85 -11.34 -18.53 5.85
C GLU A 85 -11.53 -19.47 4.65
N ASN A 86 -12.53 -20.36 4.74
CA ASN A 86 -12.84 -21.40 3.77
C ASN A 86 -11.73 -22.45 3.55
N SER A 87 -10.68 -22.46 4.38
CA SER A 87 -9.61 -23.44 4.32
C SER A 87 -10.02 -24.78 4.95
N PRO A 88 -9.63 -25.93 4.37
CA PRO A 88 -9.85 -27.24 4.99
C PRO A 88 -9.13 -27.38 6.35
N ILE A 89 -7.96 -26.77 6.53
CA ILE A 89 -7.22 -26.86 7.81
C ILE A 89 -7.92 -26.10 8.94
N ALA A 90 -8.80 -25.15 8.64
CA ALA A 90 -9.58 -24.43 9.64
C ALA A 90 -10.62 -25.29 10.38
N LYS A 91 -10.87 -26.52 9.90
CA LYS A 91 -11.79 -27.49 10.52
C LYS A 91 -11.19 -28.13 11.77
N ASP A 92 -9.87 -28.25 11.83
CA ASP A 92 -9.15 -28.81 12.97
C ASP A 92 -8.83 -27.70 13.98
N LYS A 93 -9.78 -27.41 14.87
CA LYS A 93 -9.67 -26.30 15.82
C LYS A 93 -8.53 -26.45 16.82
N GLU A 94 -8.19 -27.67 17.21
CA GLU A 94 -7.09 -27.93 18.13
C GLU A 94 -5.76 -27.60 17.46
N ASN A 95 -5.56 -28.07 16.22
CA ASN A 95 -4.36 -27.76 15.46
C ASN A 95 -4.23 -26.26 15.17
N ILE A 96 -5.33 -25.56 14.86
CA ILE A 96 -5.29 -24.09 14.70
C ILE A 96 -4.92 -23.38 16.01
N SER A 97 -5.47 -23.81 17.15
CA SER A 97 -5.13 -23.22 18.45
C SER A 97 -3.65 -23.41 18.78
N LYS A 98 -3.09 -24.57 18.43
CA LYS A 98 -1.66 -24.86 18.56
C LYS A 98 -0.83 -23.94 17.66
N LEU A 99 -1.18 -23.81 16.38
CA LEU A 99 -0.49 -22.93 15.42
C LEU A 99 -0.48 -21.46 15.88
N VAL A 100 -1.61 -20.96 16.39
CA VAL A 100 -1.73 -19.61 16.94
C VAL A 100 -0.78 -19.44 18.13
N THR A 101 -0.77 -20.41 19.04
CA THR A 101 0.07 -20.39 20.25
C THR A 101 1.56 -20.43 19.90
N GLU A 102 1.97 -21.33 19.01
CA GLU A 102 3.35 -21.45 18.53
C GLU A 102 3.81 -20.18 17.82
N THR A 103 2.93 -19.56 17.03
CA THR A 103 3.20 -18.27 16.40
C THR A 103 3.39 -17.18 17.44
N ASP A 104 2.50 -17.07 18.43
CA ASP A 104 2.62 -16.07 19.50
C ASP A 104 3.90 -16.26 20.32
N GLN A 105 4.26 -17.50 20.65
CA GLN A 105 5.52 -17.81 21.34
C GLN A 105 6.73 -17.41 20.50
N THR A 106 6.70 -17.70 19.19
CA THR A 106 7.76 -17.34 18.25
C THR A 106 7.90 -15.81 18.15
N LEU A 107 6.79 -15.08 18.02
CA LEU A 107 6.82 -13.62 17.97
C LEU A 107 7.22 -12.98 19.30
N LYS A 108 6.86 -13.57 20.45
CA LYS A 108 7.38 -13.13 21.76
C LYS A 108 8.90 -13.29 21.86
N LYS A 109 9.44 -14.38 21.30
CA LYS A 109 10.88 -14.65 21.30
C LYS A 109 11.65 -13.69 20.38
N TYR A 110 11.17 -13.48 19.16
CA TYR A 110 11.89 -12.72 18.13
C TYR A 110 11.48 -11.24 18.04
N GLY A 111 10.50 -10.83 18.84
CA GLY A 111 9.99 -9.47 18.88
C GLY A 111 8.86 -9.23 17.88
N LYS A 112 8.32 -8.00 17.93
CA LYS A 112 7.18 -7.58 17.14
C LYS A 112 7.59 -7.45 15.68
N ILE A 113 6.76 -7.96 14.77
CA ILE A 113 6.94 -7.75 13.33
C ILE A 113 6.84 -6.24 13.03
N LYS A 114 7.83 -5.70 12.33
CA LYS A 114 7.86 -4.32 11.83
C LYS A 114 7.47 -4.27 10.39
N GLU A 115 8.07 -5.10 9.56
CA GLU A 115 7.83 -5.13 8.12
C GLU A 115 7.76 -6.56 7.61
N TYR A 116 7.27 -6.72 6.38
CA TYR A 116 7.27 -7.99 5.68
C TYR A 116 7.46 -7.77 4.19
N GLU A 117 8.03 -8.77 3.54
CA GLU A 117 8.40 -8.73 2.14
C GLU A 117 8.03 -10.05 1.48
N LYS A 118 7.41 -9.97 0.30
CA LYS A 118 7.19 -11.14 -0.54
C LYS A 118 8.48 -11.47 -1.28
N ILE A 119 9.07 -12.61 -0.99
CA ILE A 119 10.32 -13.06 -1.60
C ILE A 119 10.04 -13.80 -2.90
N LYS A 120 9.04 -14.69 -2.92
CA LYS A 120 8.80 -15.57 -4.06
C LYS A 120 7.36 -16.01 -4.19
N THR A 121 6.96 -16.27 -5.44
CA THR A 121 5.74 -16.99 -5.78
C THR A 121 6.13 -18.18 -6.66
N ASP A 122 5.87 -19.40 -6.17
CA ASP A 122 6.07 -20.65 -6.92
C ASP A 122 4.70 -21.22 -7.29
N SER A 123 4.46 -21.52 -8.56
CA SER A 123 3.17 -22.05 -9.02
C SER A 123 3.34 -23.41 -9.69
N ILE A 124 2.43 -24.34 -9.39
CA ILE A 124 2.30 -25.63 -10.07
C ILE A 124 0.95 -25.63 -10.78
N GLY A 125 1.01 -25.39 -12.09
CA GLY A 125 -0.18 -25.10 -12.89
C GLY A 125 -0.86 -23.79 -12.46
N SER A 126 -2.17 -23.67 -12.70
CA SER A 126 -2.94 -22.46 -12.41
C SER A 126 -3.63 -22.45 -11.05
N ARG A 127 -3.60 -23.58 -10.32
CA ARG A 127 -4.39 -23.76 -9.10
C ARG A 127 -3.57 -23.93 -7.84
N ASN A 128 -2.32 -24.36 -7.92
CA ASN A 128 -1.47 -24.55 -6.76
C ASN A 128 -0.39 -23.48 -6.73
N VAL A 129 -0.30 -22.74 -5.63
CA VAL A 129 0.67 -21.65 -5.48
C VAL A 129 1.26 -21.72 -4.09
N ARG A 130 2.59 -21.58 -3.98
CA ARG A 130 3.29 -21.30 -2.74
C ARG A 130 3.78 -19.87 -2.76
N PHE A 131 3.45 -19.13 -1.71
CA PHE A 131 4.04 -17.83 -1.44
C PHE A 131 5.11 -17.95 -0.36
N THR A 132 6.26 -17.33 -0.60
CA THR A 132 7.32 -17.19 0.39
C THR A 132 7.46 -15.74 0.77
N TYR A 133 7.33 -15.46 2.07
CA TYR A 133 7.49 -14.14 2.66
C TYR A 133 8.56 -14.16 3.75
N PHE A 134 9.26 -13.05 3.91
CA PHE A 134 10.01 -12.76 5.12
C PHE A 134 9.27 -11.72 5.95
N SER A 135 9.21 -11.94 7.26
CA SER A 135 8.81 -10.90 8.21
C SER A 135 10.03 -10.45 9.00
N TYR A 136 10.21 -9.14 9.12
CA TYR A 136 11.31 -8.53 9.87
C TYR A 136 10.80 -8.12 11.25
N SER A 137 11.17 -8.88 12.28
CA SER A 137 10.86 -8.56 13.69
C SER A 137 12.01 -7.80 14.35
N ASP A 138 11.78 -7.28 15.57
CA ASP A 138 12.79 -6.50 16.33
C ASP A 138 14.16 -7.20 16.40
N ASN A 139 14.18 -8.51 16.63
CA ASN A 139 15.42 -9.23 16.94
C ASN A 139 15.86 -10.21 15.85
N PHE A 140 14.94 -10.65 14.98
CA PHE A 140 15.23 -11.70 14.00
C PHE A 140 14.19 -11.76 12.87
N PRO A 141 14.60 -11.94 11.60
CA PRO A 141 13.68 -12.20 10.51
C PRO A 141 13.08 -13.62 10.58
N LEU A 142 11.89 -13.84 10.02
CA LEU A 142 11.25 -15.16 9.97
C LEU A 142 10.80 -15.47 8.54
N LYS A 143 11.02 -16.70 8.08
CA LYS A 143 10.50 -17.18 6.79
C LYS A 143 9.13 -17.80 6.96
N TRP A 144 8.21 -17.38 6.09
CA TRP A 144 6.85 -17.89 5.99
C TRP A 144 6.68 -18.55 4.62
N GLU A 145 6.22 -19.79 4.61
CA GLU A 145 5.79 -20.48 3.39
C GLU A 145 4.30 -20.79 3.51
N ILE A 146 3.51 -20.29 2.56
CA ILE A 146 2.06 -20.39 2.58
C ILE A 146 1.62 -21.12 1.31
N TYR A 147 1.02 -22.29 1.50
CA TYR A 147 0.62 -23.19 0.42
C TYR A 147 -0.86 -22.98 0.13
N CYS A 148 -1.19 -22.63 -1.11
CA CYS A 148 -2.51 -22.20 -1.54
C CYS A 148 -3.04 -23.09 -2.66
N TYR A 149 -4.36 -23.30 -2.65
CA TYR A 149 -5.09 -23.97 -3.71
C TYR A 149 -6.31 -23.16 -4.16
N SER A 150 -6.50 -23.03 -5.48
CA SER A 150 -7.68 -22.43 -6.10
C SER A 150 -8.68 -23.51 -6.48
N GLY A 151 -9.70 -23.67 -5.64
CA GLY A 151 -10.78 -24.65 -5.82
C GLY A 151 -12.11 -24.01 -6.22
N LYS A 152 -13.19 -24.79 -6.16
CA LYS A 152 -14.56 -24.32 -6.46
C LYS A 152 -15.00 -23.17 -5.53
N SER A 153 -14.53 -23.19 -4.29
CA SER A 153 -14.84 -22.18 -3.27
C SER A 153 -13.87 -20.99 -3.29
N GLY A 154 -13.07 -20.85 -4.34
CA GLY A 154 -12.03 -19.84 -4.45
C GLY A 154 -10.70 -20.29 -3.86
N TRP A 155 -9.86 -19.33 -3.49
CA TRP A 155 -8.54 -19.59 -2.92
C TRP A 155 -8.62 -20.04 -1.46
N GLN A 156 -7.87 -21.09 -1.14
CA GLN A 156 -7.81 -21.72 0.16
C GLN A 156 -6.36 -21.92 0.57
N ILE A 157 -6.06 -21.76 1.85
CA ILE A 157 -4.78 -22.19 2.41
C ILE A 157 -4.85 -23.70 2.65
N LEU A 158 -3.86 -24.44 2.19
CA LEU A 158 -3.73 -25.88 2.45
C LEU A 158 -2.78 -26.15 3.61
N ASP A 159 -1.70 -25.36 3.70
CA ASP A 159 -0.68 -25.52 4.71
C ASP A 159 0.10 -24.21 4.90
N PHE A 160 0.78 -24.09 6.03
CA PHE A 160 1.61 -22.95 6.38
C PHE A 160 2.80 -23.42 7.21
N ASN A 161 3.99 -22.90 6.90
CA ASN A 161 5.21 -23.18 7.64
C ASN A 161 5.92 -21.89 8.05
N LEU A 162 6.25 -21.79 9.34
CA LEU A 162 7.07 -20.73 9.92
C LEU A 162 8.44 -21.29 10.28
N ASN A 163 9.48 -20.78 9.63
CA ASN A 163 10.84 -21.25 9.80
C ASN A 163 11.77 -20.13 10.28
N ASN A 164 12.54 -20.42 11.34
CA ASN A 164 13.54 -19.53 11.93
C ASN A 164 14.98 -20.05 11.73
N ASN A 165 15.16 -21.15 11.01
CA ASN A 165 16.46 -21.73 10.67
C ASN A 165 16.96 -21.13 9.34
N PHE A 166 17.77 -20.08 9.47
CA PHE A 166 18.31 -19.34 8.33
C PHE A 166 19.39 -20.08 7.55
N TYR A 167 20.02 -21.11 8.13
CA TYR A 167 21.07 -21.88 7.46
C TYR A 167 20.56 -22.53 6.17
N HIS A 168 19.31 -22.99 6.16
CA HIS A 168 18.68 -23.60 4.98
C HIS A 168 18.04 -22.62 4.00
N LEU A 169 18.17 -21.31 4.21
CA LEU A 169 17.61 -20.31 3.27
C LEU A 169 18.48 -20.09 2.05
N PHE A 170 19.78 -20.31 2.19
CA PHE A 170 20.77 -20.13 1.12
C PHE A 170 21.20 -21.47 0.51
N ASP A 171 21.02 -22.57 1.24
CA ASP A 171 21.25 -23.90 0.72
C ASP A 171 20.09 -24.32 -0.18
N SER A 172 20.33 -24.29 -1.49
CA SER A 172 19.44 -24.94 -2.44
C SER A 172 19.29 -26.43 -2.07
N PRO A 173 18.10 -27.05 -2.20
CA PRO A 173 18.01 -28.50 -2.11
C PRO A 173 19.01 -29.06 -3.12
N LYS A 174 20.01 -29.81 -2.63
CA LYS A 174 20.91 -30.57 -3.50
C LYS A 174 19.99 -31.47 -4.33
N LYS A 175 19.99 -31.24 -5.65
CA LYS A 175 19.27 -32.06 -6.63
C LYS A 175 19.72 -33.51 -6.54
#